data_AF-A0A8J7QMQ5-F1
#
_entry.id   AF-A0A8J7QMQ5-F1
#
_cell.length_a   1.000
_cell.length_b   1.000
_cell.length_c   1.000
_cell.angle_alpha   90.00
_cell.angle_beta   90.00
_cell.angle_gamma   90.00
#
_symmetry.space_group_name_H-M   'P 1'
#
loop_
_entity.id
_entity.type
_entity.pdbx_description
1 polymer ?
#
loop_
_entity_poly.entity_id
_entity_poly.type
_entity_poly.pdbx_seq_one_letter_code
_entity_poly.pdbx_strand_id
1 'polypeptide(L)'
;MATPDFARPKTSYRKLYVFHKAEAIYDLTYFFLQGHIAKTDRTYDQMLQAARSGKQNIVEGRSDAASSAEIEIRLFGVARGSLHELLNDYEDYMRTRHINFWNQSHPRFVNLLKTCRDHNDTTFFSSLANRLNDEEFCNMMLTLINQTISMLNKMINLIKADFLKNGGIKEQMYNARIHSRNQESNI
;
A
#
# COMPACT_ATOMS: atom_id res chain seq x y z
N MET A 1 -24.71 33.08 -2.86
CA MET A 1 -24.43 31.90 -3.70
C MET A 1 -23.23 31.17 -3.10
N ALA A 2 -23.18 29.85 -3.13
CA ALA A 2 -22.07 29.09 -2.54
C ALA A 2 -20.80 29.26 -3.40
N THR A 3 -19.68 29.58 -2.75
CA THR A 3 -18.36 29.62 -3.38
C THR A 3 -18.03 28.25 -3.99
N PRO A 4 -17.49 28.18 -5.23
CA PRO A 4 -17.08 26.92 -5.81
C PRO A 4 -16.06 26.22 -4.89
N ASP A 5 -16.38 25.01 -4.46
CA ASP A 5 -15.52 24.21 -3.60
C ASP A 5 -14.56 23.39 -4.48
N PHE A 6 -13.28 23.76 -4.46
CA PHE A 6 -12.19 23.15 -5.22
C PHE A 6 -11.06 22.74 -4.29
N ALA A 7 -10.14 21.89 -4.78
CA ALA A 7 -8.97 21.44 -3.99
C ALA A 7 -9.34 20.77 -2.66
N ARG A 8 -10.42 19.96 -2.65
CA ARG A 8 -10.87 19.27 -1.44
C ARG A 8 -9.75 18.40 -0.85
N PRO A 9 -9.49 18.51 0.47
CA PRO A 9 -8.49 17.66 1.11
C PRO A 9 -8.92 16.20 1.03
N LYS A 10 -7.98 15.32 0.68
CA LYS A 10 -8.22 13.87 0.70
C LYS A 10 -8.09 13.34 2.12
N THR A 11 -8.74 12.20 2.36
CA THR A 11 -8.64 11.47 3.63
C THR A 11 -7.18 11.20 3.99
N SER A 12 -6.82 11.37 5.26
CA SER A 12 -5.47 11.05 5.76
C SER A 12 -5.05 9.61 5.42
N TYR A 13 -3.76 9.40 5.12
CA TYR A 13 -3.19 8.06 4.91
C TYR A 13 -3.44 7.12 6.08
N ARG A 14 -3.54 7.65 7.30
CA ARG A 14 -3.82 6.89 8.52
C ARG A 14 -5.21 6.25 8.56
N LYS A 15 -6.07 6.56 7.60
CA LYS A 15 -7.40 5.94 7.46
C LYS A 15 -7.46 4.98 6.28
N LEU A 16 -6.36 4.75 5.57
CA LEU A 16 -6.32 3.83 4.44
C LEU A 16 -5.96 2.42 4.92
N TYR A 17 -6.80 1.43 4.60
CA TYR A 17 -6.46 0.03 4.88
C TYR A 17 -5.17 -0.42 4.18
N VAL A 18 -4.85 0.13 3.00
CA VAL A 18 -3.59 -0.19 2.31
C VAL A 18 -2.36 0.30 3.10
N PHE A 19 -2.49 1.42 3.82
CA PHE A 19 -1.44 1.91 4.71
C PHE A 19 -1.29 1.00 5.92
N HIS A 20 -2.37 0.65 6.62
CA HIS A 20 -2.32 -0.25 7.78
C HIS A 20 -1.69 -1.60 7.43
N LYS A 21 -2.06 -2.17 6.27
CA LYS A 21 -1.49 -3.44 5.81
C LYS A 21 -0.01 -3.31 5.42
N ALA A 22 0.39 -2.22 4.78
CA ALA A 22 1.81 -1.95 4.50
C ALA A 22 2.64 -1.71 5.78
N GLU A 23 2.04 -1.13 6.81
CA GLU A 23 2.64 -1.00 8.15
C GLU A 23 2.85 -2.36 8.80
N ALA A 24 1.84 -3.23 8.79
CA ALA A 24 1.96 -4.61 9.24
C ALA A 24 3.07 -5.36 8.49
N ILE A 25 3.13 -5.24 7.15
CA ILE A 25 4.18 -5.87 6.34
C ILE A 25 5.58 -5.40 6.77
N TYR A 26 5.76 -4.10 7.04
CA TYR A 26 7.02 -3.57 7.53
C TYR A 26 7.41 -4.15 8.90
N ASP A 27 6.49 -4.15 9.86
CA ASP A 27 6.77 -4.62 11.23
C ASP A 27 7.05 -6.13 11.25
N LEU A 28 6.28 -6.91 10.49
CA LEU A 28 6.48 -8.35 10.32
C LEU A 28 7.80 -8.65 9.62
N THR A 29 8.18 -7.88 8.60
CA THR A 29 9.46 -8.05 7.93
C THR A 29 10.62 -7.75 8.86
N TYR A 30 10.51 -6.69 9.66
CA TYR A 30 11.51 -6.40 10.69
C TYR A 30 11.64 -7.56 11.69
N PHE A 31 10.51 -8.09 12.18
CA PHE A 31 10.48 -9.26 13.08
C PHE A 31 11.13 -10.50 12.45
N PHE A 32 10.76 -10.83 11.21
CA PHE A 32 11.33 -11.96 10.47
C PHE A 32 12.84 -11.85 10.32
N LEU A 33 13.32 -10.69 9.90
CA LEU A 33 14.74 -10.44 9.67
C LEU A 33 15.59 -10.64 10.94
N GLN A 34 15.10 -10.28 12.12
CA GLN A 34 15.85 -10.44 13.37
C GLN A 34 16.21 -11.89 13.71
N GLY A 35 15.41 -12.87 13.26
CA GLY A 35 15.62 -14.29 13.56
C GLY A 35 16.17 -15.13 12.40
N HIS A 36 15.96 -14.70 11.15
CA HIS A 36 16.13 -15.57 9.98
C HIS A 36 17.25 -15.15 9.04
N ILE A 37 17.70 -13.88 9.10
CA ILE A 37 18.73 -13.33 8.21
C ILE A 37 19.77 -12.59 9.06
N ALA A 38 21.06 -12.91 8.86
CA ALA A 38 22.12 -12.20 9.56
C ALA A 38 22.14 -10.72 9.16
N LYS A 39 22.33 -9.81 10.12
CA LYS A 39 22.41 -8.35 9.85
C LYS A 39 23.55 -7.96 8.91
N THR A 40 24.57 -8.80 8.77
CA THR A 40 25.69 -8.61 7.84
C THR A 40 25.36 -9.03 6.42
N ASP A 41 24.25 -9.74 6.21
CA ASP A 41 23.79 -10.15 4.89
C ASP A 41 23.11 -8.98 4.20
N ARG A 42 23.46 -8.75 2.93
CA ARG A 42 22.88 -7.67 2.12
C ARG A 42 21.37 -7.83 1.94
N THR A 43 20.86 -9.06 1.93
CA THR A 43 19.43 -9.34 1.84
C THR A 43 18.66 -8.74 3.01
N TYR A 44 19.26 -8.64 4.21
CA TYR A 44 18.63 -8.00 5.37
C TYR A 44 18.22 -6.56 5.06
N ASP A 45 19.17 -5.77 4.57
CA ASP A 45 18.95 -4.36 4.24
C ASP A 45 17.98 -4.19 3.07
N GLN A 46 18.09 -5.06 2.07
CA GLN A 46 17.24 -5.00 0.87
C GLN A 46 15.77 -5.23 1.22
N MET A 47 15.48 -6.30 1.96
CA MET A 47 14.11 -6.60 2.41
C MET A 47 13.55 -5.49 3.30
N LEU A 48 14.33 -5.03 4.28
CA LEU A 48 13.89 -3.97 5.19
C LEU A 48 13.59 -2.66 4.44
N GLN A 49 14.44 -2.32 3.47
CA GLN A 49 14.27 -1.11 2.68
C GLN A 49 13.11 -1.22 1.69
N ALA A 50 12.89 -2.38 1.07
CA ALA A 50 11.73 -2.62 0.21
C ALA A 50 10.42 -2.46 1.00
N ALA A 51 10.32 -3.07 2.19
CA ALA A 51 9.17 -2.91 3.08
C ALA A 51 8.97 -1.45 3.51
N ARG A 52 10.05 -0.76 3.89
CA ARG A 52 10.02 0.66 4.28
C ARG A 52 9.57 1.55 3.12
N SER A 53 10.15 1.37 1.94
CA SER A 53 9.84 2.13 0.72
C SER A 53 8.36 1.95 0.33
N GLY A 54 7.85 0.71 0.38
CA GLY A 54 6.44 0.40 0.15
C GLY A 54 5.52 1.25 1.02
N LYS A 55 5.78 1.29 2.34
CA LYS A 55 5.00 2.10 3.29
C LYS A 55 5.15 3.60 3.07
N GLN A 56 6.37 4.11 2.92
CA GLN A 56 6.63 5.56 2.86
C GLN A 56 6.03 6.19 1.60
N ASN A 57 6.11 5.52 0.44
CA ASN A 57 5.51 6.03 -0.78
C ASN A 57 3.96 6.13 -0.70
N ILE A 58 3.31 5.30 0.14
CA ILE A 58 1.87 5.43 0.41
C ILE A 58 1.60 6.70 1.23
N VAL A 59 2.44 6.98 2.23
CA VAL A 59 2.33 8.17 3.09
C VAL A 59 2.53 9.44 2.26
N GLU A 60 3.62 9.51 1.50
CA GLU A 60 3.96 10.65 0.64
C GLU A 60 2.86 10.86 -0.42
N GLY A 61 2.50 9.80 -1.15
CA GLY A 61 1.50 9.88 -2.21
C GLY A 61 0.14 10.38 -1.73
N ARG A 62 -0.32 9.91 -0.57
CA ARG A 62 -1.59 10.36 -0.01
C ARG A 62 -1.52 11.75 0.60
N SER A 63 -0.41 12.13 1.22
CA SER A 63 -0.27 13.45 1.86
C SER A 63 -0.33 14.59 0.84
N ASP A 64 0.21 14.35 -0.36
CA ASP A 64 0.21 15.33 -1.47
C ASP A 64 -0.96 15.15 -2.45
N ALA A 65 -1.89 14.25 -2.14
CA ALA A 65 -2.94 13.84 -3.06
C ALA A 65 -3.93 14.95 -3.44
N ALA A 66 -4.09 15.97 -2.58
CA ALA A 66 -4.89 17.14 -2.91
C ALA A 66 -4.25 17.99 -4.02
N SER A 67 -2.91 17.98 -4.11
CA SER A 67 -2.14 18.83 -5.02
C SER A 67 -1.92 18.21 -6.39
N SER A 68 -1.71 16.89 -6.46
CA SER A 68 -1.45 16.22 -7.75
C SER A 68 -1.84 14.74 -7.77
N ALA A 69 -2.82 14.40 -8.61
CA ALA A 69 -3.16 13.03 -8.92
C ALA A 69 -2.02 12.27 -9.61
N GLU A 70 -1.20 12.96 -10.41
CA GLU A 70 -0.04 12.37 -11.08
C GLU A 70 1.01 11.89 -10.07
N ILE A 71 1.35 12.73 -9.09
CA ILE A 71 2.29 12.38 -8.03
C ILE A 71 1.75 11.24 -7.17
N GLU A 72 0.46 11.29 -6.81
CA GLU A 72 -0.18 10.22 -6.04
C GLU A 72 -0.11 8.87 -6.78
N ILE A 73 -0.45 8.85 -8.09
CA ILE A 73 -0.36 7.64 -8.93
C ILE A 73 1.07 7.13 -9.02
N ARG A 74 2.03 8.04 -9.25
CA ARG A 74 3.45 7.69 -9.37
C ARG A 74 3.96 7.05 -8.09
N LEU A 75 3.73 7.67 -6.93
CA LEU A 75 4.21 7.17 -5.64
C LEU A 75 3.53 5.84 -5.27
N PHE A 76 2.23 5.67 -5.56
CA PHE A 76 1.59 4.36 -5.38
C PHE A 76 2.16 3.30 -6.33
N GLY A 77 2.60 3.69 -7.53
CA GLY A 77 3.35 2.84 -8.44
C GLY A 77 4.72 2.41 -7.88
N VAL A 78 5.46 3.31 -7.24
CA VAL A 78 6.73 3.01 -6.55
C VAL A 78 6.48 2.08 -5.37
N ALA A 79 5.46 2.35 -4.54
CA ALA A 79 5.07 1.50 -3.43
C ALA A 79 4.79 0.06 -3.89
N ARG A 80 4.08 -0.08 -5.01
CA ARG A 80 3.79 -1.38 -5.64
C ARG A 80 5.07 -2.08 -6.10
N GLY A 81 6.00 -1.36 -6.71
CA GLY A 81 7.29 -1.90 -7.13
C GLY A 81 8.09 -2.45 -5.94
N SER A 82 8.22 -1.66 -4.87
CA SER A 82 8.93 -2.09 -3.66
C SER A 82 8.28 -3.29 -2.97
N LEU A 83 6.95 -3.42 -3.02
CA LEU A 83 6.27 -4.62 -2.52
C LEU A 83 6.48 -5.85 -3.41
N HIS A 84 6.64 -5.69 -4.73
CA HIS A 84 7.05 -6.80 -5.60
C HIS A 84 8.50 -7.23 -5.34
N GLU A 85 9.42 -6.30 -5.08
CA GLU A 85 10.79 -6.63 -4.66
C GLU A 85 10.76 -7.47 -3.38
N LEU A 86 10.05 -7.00 -2.36
CA LEU A 86 9.90 -7.74 -1.11
C LEU A 86 9.23 -9.11 -1.29
N LEU A 87 8.24 -9.22 -2.19
CA LEU A 87 7.60 -10.50 -2.51
C LEU A 87 8.64 -11.51 -3.03
N ASN A 88 9.45 -11.09 -4.01
CA ASN A 88 10.49 -11.94 -4.57
C ASN A 88 11.52 -12.36 -3.50
N ASP A 89 11.90 -11.47 -2.58
CA ASP A 89 12.83 -11.83 -1.49
C ASP A 89 12.27 -12.94 -0.58
N TYR A 90 10.96 -12.89 -0.25
CA TYR A 90 10.31 -13.98 0.49
C TYR A 90 10.22 -15.27 -0.32
N GLU A 91 9.90 -15.18 -1.62
CA GLU A 91 9.86 -16.34 -2.51
C GLU A 91 11.25 -17.00 -2.64
N ASP A 92 12.32 -16.21 -2.73
CA ASP A 92 13.70 -16.68 -2.75
C ASP A 92 14.11 -17.32 -1.42
N TYR A 93 13.73 -16.71 -0.30
CA TYR A 93 13.94 -17.31 1.03
C TYR A 93 13.28 -18.70 1.10
N MET A 94 12.04 -18.82 0.66
CA MET A 94 11.31 -20.08 0.67
C MET A 94 11.94 -21.12 -0.26
N ARG A 95 12.24 -20.74 -1.50
CA ARG A 95 12.81 -21.65 -2.52
C ARG A 95 14.18 -22.18 -2.12
N THR A 96 15.05 -21.32 -1.57
CA THR A 96 16.41 -21.71 -1.15
C THR A 96 16.44 -22.60 0.09
N ARG A 97 15.33 -22.65 0.84
CA ARG A 97 15.18 -23.46 2.06
C ARG A 97 14.14 -24.57 1.94
N HIS A 98 13.64 -24.83 0.74
CA HIS A 98 12.63 -25.85 0.46
C HIS A 98 11.33 -25.71 1.28
N ILE A 99 10.93 -24.47 1.56
CA ILE A 99 9.66 -24.16 2.23
C ILE A 99 8.52 -24.19 1.20
N ASN A 100 7.40 -24.83 1.54
CA ASN A 100 6.30 -25.03 0.59
C ASN A 100 5.48 -23.75 0.38
N PHE A 101 5.13 -23.50 -0.89
CA PHE A 101 4.13 -22.50 -1.26
C PHE A 101 2.72 -23.08 -1.14
N TRP A 102 1.84 -22.37 -0.43
CA TRP A 102 0.44 -22.74 -0.33
C TRP A 102 -0.32 -22.25 -1.56
N ASN A 103 -1.09 -23.16 -2.13
CA ASN A 103 -2.04 -22.86 -3.21
C ASN A 103 -3.43 -23.39 -2.82
N GLN A 104 -4.40 -23.35 -3.75
CA GLN A 104 -5.78 -23.75 -3.46
C GLN A 104 -5.97 -25.19 -3.01
N SER A 105 -5.02 -26.09 -3.27
CA SER A 105 -5.07 -27.45 -2.75
C SER A 105 -4.67 -27.55 -1.28
N HIS A 106 -3.98 -26.55 -0.72
CA HIS A 106 -3.52 -26.59 0.66
C HIS A 106 -4.69 -26.30 1.61
N PRO A 107 -4.97 -27.17 2.62
CA PRO A 107 -6.18 -27.10 3.44
C PRO A 107 -6.33 -25.79 4.22
N ARG A 108 -5.22 -25.09 4.49
CA ARG A 108 -5.21 -23.82 5.24
C ARG A 108 -5.25 -22.58 4.36
N PHE A 109 -5.08 -22.72 3.04
CA PHE A 109 -4.89 -21.57 2.16
C PHE A 109 -6.13 -20.67 2.06
N VAL A 110 -7.32 -21.26 1.92
CA VAL A 110 -8.58 -20.49 1.89
C VAL A 110 -8.77 -19.69 3.18
N ASN A 111 -8.49 -20.29 4.33
CA ASN A 111 -8.60 -19.60 5.62
C ASN A 111 -7.52 -18.50 5.78
N LEU A 112 -6.31 -18.73 5.26
CA LEU A 112 -5.26 -17.71 5.22
C LEU A 112 -5.68 -16.50 4.38
N LEU A 113 -6.21 -16.73 3.17
CA LEU A 113 -6.72 -15.66 2.30
C LEU A 113 -7.79 -14.82 3.01
N LYS A 114 -8.73 -15.48 3.69
CA LYS A 114 -9.80 -14.82 4.44
C LYS A 114 -9.24 -14.03 5.62
N THR A 115 -8.42 -14.66 6.46
CA THR A 115 -7.78 -14.01 7.61
C THR A 115 -7.02 -12.75 7.18
N CYS A 116 -6.19 -12.86 6.15
CA CYS A 116 -5.45 -11.71 5.64
C CYS A 116 -6.39 -10.64 5.07
N ARG A 117 -7.51 -11.00 4.42
CA ARG A 117 -8.47 -10.03 3.89
C ARG A 117 -9.18 -9.24 4.99
N ASP A 118 -9.59 -9.94 6.06
CA ASP A 118 -10.47 -9.40 7.08
C ASP A 118 -9.71 -8.57 8.13
N HIS A 119 -8.37 -8.68 8.18
CA HIS A 119 -7.51 -7.93 9.10
C HIS A 119 -6.48 -7.05 8.36
N ASN A 120 -6.23 -5.86 8.92
CA ASN A 120 -5.27 -4.90 8.37
C ASN A 120 -4.22 -4.42 9.38
N ASP A 121 -4.48 -4.54 10.68
CA ASP A 121 -3.66 -3.91 11.71
C ASP A 121 -2.44 -4.75 12.11
N THR A 122 -1.30 -4.09 12.32
CA THR A 122 -0.04 -4.68 12.82
C THR A 122 -0.30 -5.58 14.03
N THR A 123 -1.03 -5.09 15.04
CA THR A 123 -1.22 -5.80 16.31
C THR A 123 -1.78 -7.20 16.13
N PHE A 124 -2.73 -7.37 15.20
CA PHE A 124 -3.30 -8.68 14.89
C PHE A 124 -2.22 -9.63 14.34
N PHE A 125 -1.50 -9.20 13.30
CA PHE A 125 -0.51 -10.04 12.65
C PHE A 125 0.71 -10.31 13.53
N SER A 126 1.17 -9.33 14.33
CA SER A 126 2.26 -9.54 15.29
C SER A 126 1.89 -10.58 16.36
N SER A 127 0.63 -10.61 16.81
CA SER A 127 0.16 -11.65 17.74
C SER A 127 0.15 -13.05 17.11
N LEU A 128 -0.04 -13.13 15.80
CA LEU A 128 0.01 -14.38 15.05
C LEU A 128 1.47 -14.80 14.79
N ALA A 129 2.31 -13.87 14.34
CA ALA A 129 3.70 -14.09 13.95
C ALA A 129 4.53 -14.87 14.99
N ASN A 130 4.37 -14.56 16.27
CA ASN A 130 5.09 -15.24 17.37
C ASN A 130 4.76 -16.75 17.50
N ARG A 131 3.71 -17.23 16.84
CA ARG A 131 3.24 -18.61 16.91
C ARG A 131 3.38 -19.37 15.60
N LEU A 132 3.81 -18.69 14.54
CA LEU A 132 3.95 -19.28 13.22
C LEU A 132 5.33 -19.90 13.05
N ASN A 133 5.38 -21.05 12.39
CA ASN A 133 6.63 -21.54 11.81
C ASN A 133 6.94 -20.80 10.49
N ASP A 134 8.13 -21.03 9.94
CA ASP A 134 8.63 -20.37 8.73
C ASP A 134 7.69 -20.55 7.53
N GLU A 135 7.13 -21.75 7.34
CA GLU A 135 6.20 -22.02 6.23
C GLU A 135 4.91 -21.20 6.36
N GLU A 136 4.30 -21.20 7.55
CA GLU A 136 3.09 -20.44 7.81
C GLU A 136 3.34 -18.93 7.71
N PHE A 137 4.46 -18.45 8.25
CA PHE A 137 4.85 -17.05 8.26
C PHE A 137 5.10 -16.54 6.85
N CYS A 138 5.93 -17.22 6.07
CA CYS A 138 6.22 -16.79 4.71
C CYS A 138 4.97 -16.81 3.83
N ASN A 139 4.12 -17.84 3.91
CA ASN A 139 2.85 -17.86 3.16
C ASN A 139 1.90 -16.73 3.57
N MET A 140 1.87 -16.37 4.87
CA MET A 140 1.15 -15.19 5.34
C MET A 140 1.73 -13.91 4.73
N MET A 141 3.05 -13.75 4.70
CA MET A 141 3.70 -12.59 4.09
C MET A 141 3.41 -12.47 2.59
N LEU A 142 3.54 -13.56 1.82
CA LEU A 142 3.18 -13.58 0.40
C LEU A 142 1.72 -13.15 0.18
N THR A 143 0.81 -13.63 1.03
CA THR A 143 -0.61 -13.27 0.96
C THR A 143 -0.84 -11.79 1.26
N LEU A 144 -0.25 -11.26 2.33
CA LEU A 144 -0.37 -9.86 2.73
C LEU A 144 0.17 -8.92 1.65
N ILE A 145 1.34 -9.24 1.11
CA ILE A 145 2.00 -8.45 0.08
C ILE A 145 1.14 -8.42 -1.20
N ASN A 146 0.68 -9.58 -1.69
CA ASN A 146 -0.17 -9.66 -2.88
C ASN A 146 -1.51 -8.92 -2.72
N GLN A 147 -2.14 -9.01 -1.54
CA GLN A 147 -3.35 -8.25 -1.24
C GLN A 147 -3.07 -6.74 -1.22
N THR A 148 -1.96 -6.31 -0.63
CA THR A 148 -1.58 -4.89 -0.57
C THR A 148 -1.29 -4.34 -1.97
N ILE A 149 -0.59 -5.09 -2.82
CA ILE A 149 -0.39 -4.77 -4.24
C ILE A 149 -1.73 -4.61 -4.97
N SER A 150 -2.67 -5.53 -4.73
CA SER A 150 -4.01 -5.45 -5.32
C SER A 150 -4.79 -4.23 -4.83
N MET A 151 -4.64 -3.85 -3.56
CA MET A 151 -5.23 -2.63 -3.00
C MET A 151 -4.63 -1.38 -3.65
N LEU A 152 -3.30 -1.31 -3.82
CA LEU A 152 -2.63 -0.20 -4.51
C LEU A 152 -3.13 -0.05 -5.95
N ASN A 153 -3.28 -1.15 -6.69
CA ASN A 153 -3.82 -1.12 -8.04
C ASN A 153 -5.25 -0.55 -8.08
N LYS A 154 -6.11 -0.95 -7.14
CA LYS A 154 -7.47 -0.39 -7.01
C LYS A 154 -7.42 1.10 -6.69
N MET A 155 -6.57 1.53 -5.77
CA MET A 155 -6.40 2.94 -5.42
C MET A 155 -5.96 3.78 -6.64
N ILE A 156 -4.97 3.32 -7.39
CA ILE A 156 -4.51 3.97 -8.63
C ILE A 156 -5.66 4.14 -9.62
N ASN A 157 -6.47 3.10 -9.81
CA ASN A 157 -7.61 3.15 -10.72
C ASN A 157 -8.70 4.14 -10.25
N LEU A 158 -8.95 4.22 -8.95
CA LEU A 158 -9.87 5.20 -8.37
C LEU A 158 -9.37 6.64 -8.59
N ILE A 159 -8.07 6.89 -8.41
CA ILE A 159 -7.48 8.22 -8.66
C ILE A 159 -7.58 8.59 -10.13
N LYS A 160 -7.32 7.65 -11.05
CA LYS A 160 -7.48 7.87 -12.49
C LYS A 160 -8.93 8.20 -12.86
N ALA A 161 -9.89 7.47 -12.31
CA ALA A 161 -11.31 7.71 -12.55
C ALA A 161 -11.76 9.08 -12.01
N ASP A 162 -11.28 9.46 -10.82
CA ASP A 162 -11.53 10.78 -10.22
C ASP A 162 -10.96 11.91 -11.09
N PHE A 163 -9.73 11.76 -11.58
CA PHE A 163 -9.09 12.72 -12.48
C PHE A 163 -9.86 12.89 -13.80
N LEU A 164 -10.30 11.79 -14.43
CA LEU A 164 -11.09 11.84 -15.66
C LEU A 164 -12.45 12.55 -15.45
N LYS A 165 -13.03 12.43 -14.26
CA LYS A 165 -14.34 13.02 -13.94
C LYS A 165 -14.25 14.49 -13.54
N ASN A 166 -13.25 14.84 -12.72
CA ASN A 166 -13.20 16.12 -12.02
C ASN A 166 -12.03 17.03 -12.46
N GLY A 167 -11.17 16.55 -13.38
CA GLY A 167 -9.96 17.26 -13.79
C GLY A 167 -8.91 17.38 -12.69
N GLY A 168 -7.78 18.00 -13.02
CA GLY A 168 -6.73 18.28 -12.05
C GLY A 168 -7.01 19.53 -11.20
N ILE A 169 -6.28 19.72 -10.10
CA ILE A 169 -6.45 20.89 -9.23
C ILE A 169 -6.31 22.23 -9.98
N LYS A 170 -5.38 22.32 -10.94
CA LYS A 170 -5.17 23.53 -11.75
C LYS A 170 -6.40 23.86 -12.60
N GLU A 171 -7.03 22.84 -13.18
CA GLU A 171 -8.24 22.98 -13.97
C GLU A 171 -9.43 23.38 -13.09
N GLN A 172 -9.57 22.75 -11.91
CA GLN A 172 -10.60 23.11 -10.94
C GLN A 172 -10.45 24.57 -10.46
N MET A 173 -9.24 25.00 -10.11
CA MET A 173 -8.94 26.38 -9.72
C MET A 173 -9.24 27.37 -10.85
N TYR A 174 -8.87 27.03 -12.08
CA TYR A 174 -9.17 27.85 -13.25
C TYR A 174 -10.69 27.99 -13.43
N ASN A 175 -11.44 26.88 -13.41
CA ASN A 175 -12.89 26.87 -13.56
C ASN A 175 -13.60 27.65 -12.44
N ALA A 176 -13.12 27.53 -11.19
CA ALA A 176 -13.64 28.30 -10.06
C ALA A 176 -13.42 29.81 -10.23
N ARG A 177 -12.23 30.22 -10.72
CA ARG A 177 -11.91 31.62 -10.98
C ARG A 177 -12.79 32.22 -12.08
N ILE A 178 -13.01 31.47 -13.18
CA ILE A 178 -13.88 31.92 -14.28
C ILE A 178 -15.34 32.04 -13.80
N HIS A 179 -15.84 31.08 -13.01
CA HIS A 179 -17.19 31.16 -12.45
C HIS A 179 -17.39 32.40 -11.57
N SER A 180 -16.42 32.73 -10.70
CA SER A 180 -16.49 33.93 -9.85
C SER A 180 -16.59 35.22 -10.66
N ARG A 181 -15.77 35.36 -11.72
CA ARG A 181 -15.77 36.55 -12.59
C ARG A 181 -17.08 36.74 -13.35
N ASN A 182 -17.66 35.65 -13.86
CA ASN A 182 -18.91 35.70 -14.60
C ASN A 182 -20.12 36.02 -13.69
N GLN A 183 -20.03 35.71 -12.39
CA GLN A 183 -21.05 36.12 -11.42
C GLN A 183 -20.94 37.61 -11.07
N GLU A 184 -19.72 38.14 -10.94
CA GLU A 184 -19.49 39.58 -10.68
C GLU A 184 -19.89 40.48 -11.85
N SER A 185 -19.83 39.99 -13.08
CA SER A 185 -20.18 40.78 -14.28
C SER A 185 -21.69 40.79 -14.61
N ASN A 186 -22.50 40.00 -13.90
CA ASN A 186 -23.95 39.86 -14.09
C ASN A 186 -24.77 40.50 -12.95
N ILE A 187 -24.13 41.33 -12.12
CA ILE A 187 -24.72 42.14 -11.05
C ILE A 187 -24.45 43.62 -11.39
#